data_AF-A0A7Y9SIQ2-F1
#
_entry.id   AF-A0A7Y9SIQ2-F1
#
_cell.length_a   1.000
_cell.length_b   1.000
_cell.length_c   1.000
_cell.angle_alpha   90.00
_cell.angle_beta   90.00
_cell.angle_gamma   90.00
#
_symmetry.space_group_name_H-M   'P 1'
#
loop_
_entity.id
_entity.type
_entity.pdbx_description
1 polymer ?
#
loop_
_entity_poly.entity_id
_entity_poly.type
_entity_poly.pdbx_seq_one_letter_code
_entity_poly.pdbx_strand_id
1 'polypeptide(L)'
;MFTCNDMAVGFSSQQLALNQACGRAMQDQALAGQPQWLRDYIRGTQAISDKKDAMLPLLGALVGGAGVRAPGGAISVNPPTQFTSGRAVPNAVTGPAGETFAIPQYGPANLSNTGKGLVYPIPNPASHGLSQRVGSVRVMDPTDSKQNGYVVYQNSNPTNPQAVHPVTGQTMKKSDPYWHIEFGPND
;
A
#
# COMPACT_ATOMS: atom_id res chain seq x y z
N MET A 1 -19.85 30.29 6.07
CA MET A 1 -19.68 28.86 5.73
C MET A 1 -19.49 28.82 4.23
N PHE A 2 -18.28 28.56 3.74
CA PHE A 2 -18.03 28.49 2.29
C PHE A 2 -18.51 27.13 1.78
N THR A 3 -19.26 27.12 0.68
CA THR A 3 -19.74 25.88 0.06
C THR A 3 -18.85 25.56 -1.13
N CYS A 4 -18.64 24.27 -1.44
CA CYS A 4 -17.80 23.85 -2.57
C CYS A 4 -18.32 24.30 -3.95
N ASN A 5 -19.51 24.93 -4.00
CA ASN A 5 -20.10 25.50 -5.20
C ASN A 5 -19.44 26.82 -5.64
N ASP A 6 -18.61 27.45 -4.79
CA ASP A 6 -17.97 28.75 -5.04
C ASP A 6 -16.54 28.61 -5.62
N MET A 7 -16.24 27.54 -6.36
CA MET A 7 -14.92 27.37 -7.00
C MET A 7 -14.70 28.43 -8.08
N ALA A 8 -14.07 29.54 -7.69
CA ALA A 8 -13.55 30.53 -8.61
C ALA A 8 -12.11 30.19 -9.01
N VAL A 9 -11.84 30.17 -10.32
CA VAL A 9 -10.47 30.12 -10.87
C VAL A 9 -9.83 31.50 -10.65
N GLY A 10 -9.12 31.65 -9.54
CA GLY A 10 -8.33 32.84 -9.25
C GLY A 10 -7.05 32.48 -8.50
N PHE A 11 -6.05 33.35 -8.61
CA PHE A 11 -4.68 33.10 -8.15
C PHE A 11 -4.39 33.65 -6.75
N SER A 12 -5.40 34.18 -6.04
CA SER A 12 -5.17 34.62 -4.66
C SER A 12 -4.91 33.42 -3.75
N SER A 13 -4.04 33.60 -2.74
CA SER A 13 -3.71 32.53 -1.77
C SER A 13 -4.96 32.00 -1.06
N GLN A 14 -5.96 32.86 -0.83
CA GLN A 14 -7.22 32.48 -0.23
C GLN A 14 -8.08 31.61 -1.15
N GLN A 15 -8.12 31.92 -2.46
CA GLN A 15 -8.80 31.07 -3.45
C GLN A 15 -8.09 29.73 -3.63
N LEU A 16 -6.75 29.71 -3.58
CA LEU A 16 -5.99 28.47 -3.65
C LEU A 16 -6.30 27.56 -2.45
N ALA A 17 -6.30 28.11 -1.24
CA ALA A 17 -6.67 27.37 -0.03
C ALA A 17 -8.12 26.84 -0.09
N LEU A 18 -9.04 27.65 -0.61
CA LEU A 18 -10.43 27.24 -0.81
C LEU A 18 -10.54 26.08 -1.82
N ASN A 19 -9.85 26.19 -2.96
CA ASN A 19 -9.84 25.16 -4.00
C ASN A 19 -9.22 23.85 -3.48
N GLN A 20 -8.15 23.92 -2.69
CA GLN A 20 -7.55 22.75 -2.04
C GLN A 20 -8.52 22.08 -1.05
N ALA A 21 -9.18 22.87 -0.20
CA ALA A 21 -10.14 22.35 0.77
C ALA A 21 -11.36 21.71 0.08
N CYS A 22 -11.88 22.33 -0.97
CA CYS A 22 -12.99 21.78 -1.76
C CYS A 22 -12.59 20.49 -2.48
N GLY A 23 -11.37 20.45 -3.04
CA GLY A 23 -10.81 19.24 -3.65
C GLY A 23 -10.74 18.08 -2.66
N ARG A 24 -10.25 18.32 -1.42
CA ARG A 24 -10.23 17.30 -0.36
C ARG A 24 -11.64 16.83 0.02
N ALA A 25 -12.58 17.75 0.20
CA ALA A 25 -13.95 17.40 0.57
C ALA A 25 -14.65 16.55 -0.51
N MET A 26 -14.50 16.90 -1.79
CA MET A 26 -15.04 16.11 -2.90
C MET A 26 -14.39 14.73 -2.99
N GLN A 27 -13.08 14.64 -2.72
CA GLN A 27 -12.38 13.37 -2.68
C GLN A 27 -12.88 12.49 -1.53
N ASP A 28 -13.04 13.04 -0.31
CA ASP A 28 -13.59 12.32 0.83
C ASP A 28 -15.01 11.81 0.57
N GLN A 29 -15.82 12.61 -0.13
CA GLN A 29 -17.18 12.22 -0.53
C GLN A 29 -17.17 11.11 -1.59
N ALA A 30 -16.27 11.16 -2.57
CA ALA A 30 -16.08 10.08 -3.55
C ALA A 30 -15.59 8.77 -2.88
N LEU A 31 -14.87 8.90 -1.77
CA LEU A 31 -14.36 7.78 -0.98
C LEU A 31 -15.33 7.27 0.07
N ALA A 32 -16.45 7.94 0.35
CA ALA A 32 -17.38 7.58 1.41
C ALA A 32 -18.00 6.18 1.22
N GLY A 33 -18.22 5.76 -0.04
CA GLY A 33 -18.70 4.42 -0.39
C GLY A 33 -17.60 3.36 -0.52
N GLN A 34 -16.34 3.74 -0.36
CA GLN A 34 -15.22 2.83 -0.55
C GLN A 34 -14.87 2.07 0.74
N PRO A 35 -14.32 0.84 0.64
CA PRO A 35 -13.80 0.11 1.79
C PRO A 35 -12.80 0.94 2.61
N GLN A 36 -12.79 0.75 3.95
CA GLN A 36 -11.94 1.52 4.86
C GLN A 36 -10.45 1.48 4.47
N TRP A 37 -9.95 0.33 4.01
CA TRP A 37 -8.56 0.19 3.58
C TRP A 37 -8.20 1.09 2.39
N LEU A 38 -9.12 1.33 1.44
CA LEU A 38 -8.87 2.18 0.28
C LEU A 38 -8.84 3.66 0.68
N ARG A 39 -9.71 4.03 1.62
CA ARG A 39 -9.71 5.35 2.25
C ARG A 39 -8.38 5.60 2.95
N ASP A 40 -7.91 4.63 3.73
CA ASP A 40 -6.66 4.72 4.48
C ASP A 40 -5.44 4.72 3.54
N TYR A 41 -5.45 3.94 2.46
CA TYR A 41 -4.41 3.94 1.43
C TYR A 41 -4.28 5.32 0.74
N ILE A 42 -5.40 5.90 0.31
CA ILE A 42 -5.40 7.20 -0.38
C ILE A 42 -4.96 8.32 0.57
N ARG A 43 -5.44 8.32 1.81
CA ARG A 43 -4.96 9.28 2.82
C ARG A 43 -3.47 9.10 3.12
N GLY A 44 -2.98 7.86 3.21
CA GLY A 44 -1.57 7.55 3.45
C GLY A 44 -0.66 8.04 2.33
N THR A 45 -1.06 7.87 1.07
CA THR A 45 -0.29 8.36 -0.09
C THR A 45 -0.27 9.89 -0.16
N GLN A 46 -1.36 10.56 0.22
CA GLN A 46 -1.41 12.03 0.32
C GLN A 46 -0.58 12.58 1.47
N ALA A 47 -0.54 11.92 2.63
CA ALA A 47 0.34 12.31 3.74
C ALA A 47 1.84 12.20 3.38
N ILE A 48 2.19 11.28 2.49
CA ILE A 48 3.56 11.17 1.94
C ILE A 48 3.84 12.30 0.93
N SER A 49 2.83 12.73 0.16
CA SER A 49 2.96 13.85 -0.79
C SER A 49 3.02 15.21 -0.09
N ASP A 50 2.24 15.42 0.96
CA ASP A 50 2.25 16.66 1.75
C ASP A 50 3.58 16.85 2.50
N LYS A 51 4.33 15.76 2.74
CA LYS A 51 5.72 15.82 3.23
C LYS A 51 6.75 16.09 2.12
N LYS A 52 6.38 15.97 0.84
CA LYS A 52 7.26 16.19 -0.32
C LYS A 52 7.30 17.63 -0.81
N ASP A 53 6.54 18.55 -0.20
CA ASP A 53 6.77 20.00 -0.40
C ASP A 53 8.09 20.48 0.23
N ALA A 54 8.82 19.59 0.92
CA ALA A 54 10.22 19.79 1.29
C ALA A 54 11.23 19.10 0.34
N MET A 55 10.79 18.33 -0.67
CA MET A 55 11.68 17.64 -1.62
C MET A 55 10.90 17.08 -2.84
N LEU A 56 10.80 17.88 -3.91
CA LEU A 56 10.57 17.42 -5.28
C LEU A 56 11.91 17.48 -6.06
N PRO A 57 12.14 16.67 -7.13
CA PRO A 57 11.18 15.85 -7.88
C PRO A 57 11.64 14.41 -8.13
N LEU A 58 10.82 13.42 -7.77
CA LEU A 58 10.92 12.05 -8.34
C LEU A 58 9.60 11.31 -8.08
N LEU A 59 8.57 11.70 -8.82
CA LEU A 59 7.36 10.88 -9.05
C LEU A 59 6.55 11.42 -10.25
N GLY A 60 7.26 11.76 -11.32
CA GLY A 60 6.70 12.10 -12.63
C GLY A 60 6.48 10.89 -13.54
N ALA A 61 6.28 9.68 -13.02
CA ALA A 61 6.21 8.47 -13.85
C ALA A 61 5.06 7.51 -13.48
N LEU A 62 3.87 8.06 -13.24
CA LEU A 62 2.59 7.34 -13.45
C LEU A 62 1.45 8.25 -13.96
N VAL A 63 1.77 9.48 -14.39
CA VAL A 63 0.88 10.31 -15.21
C VAL A 63 1.72 10.99 -16.29
N GLY A 64 1.83 10.36 -17.44
CA GLY A 64 2.12 11.03 -18.69
C GLY A 64 1.25 10.36 -19.74
N GLY A 65 0.31 11.00 -20.42
CA GLY A 65 -0.19 12.36 -20.36
C GLY A 65 -1.35 12.41 -21.37
N ALA A 66 -2.39 13.19 -21.09
CA ALA A 66 -3.37 13.73 -22.03
C ALA A 66 -4.56 14.21 -21.21
N GLY A 67 -5.02 15.44 -21.47
CA GLY A 67 -6.20 15.96 -20.80
C GLY A 67 -7.40 15.05 -21.02
N VAL A 68 -8.16 14.78 -19.96
CA VAL A 68 -9.52 14.27 -20.10
C VAL A 68 -10.40 14.97 -19.08
N ARG A 69 -11.31 15.80 -19.61
CA ARG A 69 -12.52 16.24 -18.90
C ARG A 69 -13.44 15.03 -18.69
N ALA A 70 -13.87 14.80 -17.45
CA ALA A 70 -15.10 14.11 -16.99
C ALA A 70 -15.35 12.66 -17.48
N PRO A 71 -16.43 11.97 -17.03
CA PRO A 71 -16.84 11.60 -15.68
C PRO A 71 -16.93 10.06 -15.51
N GLY A 72 -17.02 9.55 -14.28
CA GLY A 72 -17.71 8.28 -13.99
C GLY A 72 -17.03 6.94 -14.32
N GLY A 73 -15.75 6.90 -14.69
CA GLY A 73 -15.01 5.65 -14.85
C GLY A 73 -14.39 5.18 -13.54
N ALA A 74 -14.98 4.18 -12.88
CA ALA A 74 -14.34 3.49 -11.77
C ALA A 74 -12.99 2.92 -12.24
N ILE A 75 -11.89 3.41 -11.68
CA ILE A 75 -10.57 2.82 -11.87
C ILE A 75 -10.64 1.41 -11.29
N SER A 76 -10.71 0.40 -12.15
CA SER A 76 -10.54 -1.00 -11.75
C SER A 76 -9.06 -1.23 -11.44
N VAL A 77 -8.65 -0.84 -10.24
CA VAL A 77 -7.40 -1.30 -9.62
C VAL A 77 -7.69 -2.67 -9.01
N ASN A 78 -7.81 -3.69 -9.84
CA ASN A 78 -7.63 -5.05 -9.33
C ASN A 78 -6.11 -5.26 -9.18
N PRO A 79 -5.54 -5.23 -7.95
CA PRO A 79 -4.18 -5.72 -7.75
C PRO A 79 -4.00 -7.10 -8.37
N PRO A 80 -2.82 -7.44 -8.87
CA PRO A 80 -2.47 -8.84 -9.01
C PRO A 80 -2.56 -9.48 -7.61
N THR A 81 -3.47 -10.44 -7.46
CA THR A 81 -3.65 -11.25 -6.24
C THR A 81 -3.06 -12.66 -6.41
N GLN A 82 -2.29 -12.85 -7.47
CA GLN A 82 -1.73 -14.14 -7.87
C GLN A 82 -0.21 -14.04 -7.97
N PHE A 83 0.45 -15.11 -7.57
CA PHE A 83 1.85 -15.37 -7.91
C PHE A 83 2.03 -15.33 -9.44
N THR A 84 3.26 -15.10 -9.90
CA THR A 84 3.57 -15.18 -11.34
C THR A 84 3.32 -16.58 -11.91
N SER A 85 3.26 -17.60 -11.06
CA SER A 85 2.85 -18.97 -11.38
C SER A 85 1.35 -19.16 -11.60
N GLY A 86 0.52 -18.13 -11.37
CA GLY A 86 -0.95 -18.21 -11.44
C GLY A 86 -1.63 -18.76 -10.18
N ARG A 87 -0.85 -19.19 -9.16
CA ARG A 87 -1.39 -19.58 -7.85
C ARG A 87 -1.91 -18.35 -7.11
N ALA A 88 -3.05 -18.46 -6.43
CA ALA A 88 -3.57 -17.40 -5.57
C ALA A 88 -2.63 -17.16 -4.37
N VAL A 89 -2.44 -15.91 -3.99
CA VAL A 89 -1.71 -15.58 -2.76
C VAL A 89 -2.60 -15.94 -1.55
N PRO A 90 -2.06 -16.59 -0.51
CA PRO A 90 -2.79 -16.84 0.74
C PRO A 90 -3.19 -15.55 1.45
N ASN A 91 -4.30 -15.56 2.17
CA ASN A 91 -4.75 -14.43 2.99
C ASN A 91 -4.06 -14.37 4.36
N ALA A 92 -3.36 -15.44 4.73
CA ALA A 92 -2.63 -15.55 5.97
C ALA A 92 -1.44 -16.50 5.79
N VAL A 93 -0.52 -16.47 6.75
CA VAL A 93 0.59 -17.42 6.84
C VAL A 93 0.73 -17.90 8.28
N THR A 94 1.17 -19.14 8.45
CA THR A 94 1.56 -19.66 9.76
C THR A 94 3.03 -19.32 10.02
N GLY A 95 3.29 -18.60 11.10
CA GLY A 95 4.62 -18.22 11.53
C GLY A 95 5.39 -19.36 12.20
N PRO A 96 6.70 -19.16 12.46
CA PRO A 96 7.59 -20.20 12.97
C PRO A 96 7.19 -20.79 14.33
N ALA A 97 6.45 -20.05 15.17
CA ALA A 97 5.97 -20.55 16.46
C ALA A 97 4.49 -21.00 16.43
N GLY A 98 3.90 -21.16 15.24
CA GLY A 98 2.54 -21.66 15.03
C GLY A 98 1.45 -20.59 15.07
N GLU A 99 1.81 -19.33 15.28
CA GLU A 99 0.90 -18.20 15.20
C GLU A 99 0.48 -17.88 13.76
N THR A 100 -0.69 -17.28 13.58
CA THR A 100 -1.18 -16.90 12.25
C THR A 100 -1.04 -15.40 12.03
N PHE A 101 -0.42 -15.02 10.91
CA PHE A 101 -0.31 -13.62 10.49
C PHE A 101 -1.14 -13.35 9.25
N ALA A 102 -1.85 -12.22 9.26
CA ALA A 102 -2.58 -11.76 8.09
C ALA A 102 -1.59 -11.34 6.98
N ILE A 103 -1.96 -11.68 5.74
CA ILE A 103 -1.37 -11.12 4.51
C ILE A 103 -2.44 -10.19 3.93
N PRO A 104 -2.41 -8.90 4.30
CA PRO A 104 -3.39 -7.94 3.82
C PRO A 104 -3.24 -7.73 2.31
N GLN A 105 -4.11 -8.33 1.51
CA GLN A 105 -4.19 -8.15 0.06
C GLN A 105 -5.00 -6.90 -0.33
N TYR A 106 -4.77 -5.78 0.35
CA TYR A 106 -5.59 -4.57 0.19
C TYR A 106 -4.90 -3.57 -0.74
N GLY A 107 -5.46 -3.38 -1.93
CA GLY A 107 -5.02 -2.40 -2.91
C GLY A 107 -3.94 -2.90 -3.88
N PRO A 108 -3.58 -2.08 -4.87
CA PRO A 108 -2.65 -2.46 -5.94
C PRO A 108 -1.33 -2.97 -5.35
N ALA A 109 -1.03 -4.24 -5.57
CA ALA A 109 0.26 -4.80 -5.25
C ALA A 109 1.27 -4.30 -6.28
N ASN A 110 2.43 -3.87 -5.79
CA ASN A 110 3.55 -3.56 -6.67
C ASN A 110 4.32 -4.84 -6.99
N LEU A 111 4.85 -4.96 -8.18
CA LEU A 111 5.85 -6.00 -8.45
C LEU A 111 7.04 -5.77 -7.52
N SER A 112 7.55 -6.86 -6.95
CA SER A 112 8.78 -6.79 -6.18
C SER A 112 9.94 -6.34 -7.08
N ASN A 113 10.99 -5.77 -6.47
CA ASN A 113 12.16 -5.27 -7.21
C ASN A 113 12.89 -6.34 -8.05
N THR A 114 12.66 -7.63 -7.76
CA THR A 114 13.18 -8.77 -8.53
C THR A 114 12.22 -9.26 -9.61
N GLY A 115 11.03 -8.67 -9.73
CA GLY A 115 9.94 -9.14 -10.60
C GLY A 115 9.32 -10.47 -10.18
N LYS A 116 9.74 -11.04 -9.04
CA LYS A 116 9.38 -12.39 -8.57
C LYS A 116 8.54 -12.34 -7.30
N GLY A 117 7.39 -11.71 -7.39
CA GLY A 117 6.47 -11.55 -6.26
C GLY A 117 5.83 -10.16 -6.21
N LEU A 118 5.06 -9.96 -5.16
CA LEU A 118 4.16 -8.85 -4.94
C LEU A 118 4.47 -8.14 -3.62
N VAL A 119 4.30 -6.82 -3.61
CA VAL A 119 4.48 -5.98 -2.42
C VAL A 119 3.18 -5.26 -2.15
N TYR A 120 2.57 -5.58 -1.02
CA TYR A 120 1.34 -4.99 -0.52
C TYR A 120 1.67 -3.92 0.53
N PRO A 121 1.40 -2.62 0.27
CA PRO A 121 1.55 -1.58 1.28
C PRO A 121 0.49 -1.74 2.38
N ILE A 122 0.87 -1.46 3.63
CA ILE A 122 -0.01 -1.60 4.79
C ILE A 122 -0.15 -0.25 5.49
N PRO A 123 -1.21 0.52 5.19
CA PRO A 123 -1.40 1.85 5.77
C PRO A 123 -1.80 1.81 7.25
N ASN A 124 -2.49 0.75 7.69
CA ASN A 124 -2.90 0.55 9.08
C ASN A 124 -2.57 -0.88 9.55
N PRO A 125 -1.33 -1.18 9.94
CA PRO A 125 -0.94 -2.53 10.34
C PRO A 125 -1.63 -3.00 11.62
N ALA A 126 -1.96 -2.09 12.55
CA ALA A 126 -2.54 -2.43 13.84
C ALA A 126 -3.94 -3.05 13.72
N SER A 127 -4.73 -2.66 12.71
CA SER A 127 -6.05 -3.27 12.44
C SER A 127 -5.97 -4.74 12.00
N HIS A 128 -4.75 -5.26 11.79
CA HIS A 128 -4.50 -6.63 11.33
C HIS A 128 -3.65 -7.44 12.32
N GLY A 129 -3.53 -6.98 13.56
CA GLY A 129 -2.69 -7.64 14.57
C GLY A 129 -1.19 -7.54 14.27
N LEU A 130 -0.79 -6.63 13.38
CA LEU A 130 0.60 -6.38 13.03
C LEU A 130 1.13 -5.15 13.79
N SER A 131 2.44 -5.13 14.01
CA SER A 131 3.16 -4.01 14.60
C SER A 131 2.99 -2.76 13.75
N GLN A 132 2.86 -1.60 14.40
CA GLN A 132 2.86 -0.29 13.72
C GLN A 132 4.11 -0.02 12.88
N ARG A 133 5.19 -0.78 13.10
CA ARG A 133 6.43 -0.66 12.33
C ARG A 133 6.39 -1.42 11.01
N VAL A 134 5.40 -2.28 10.79
CA VAL A 134 5.16 -2.94 9.51
C VAL A 134 4.52 -1.93 8.55
N GLY A 135 5.21 -1.63 7.45
CA GLY A 135 4.73 -0.73 6.40
C GLY A 135 4.31 -1.45 5.12
N SER A 136 4.79 -2.67 4.91
CA SER A 136 4.40 -3.49 3.76
C SER A 136 4.61 -4.98 4.02
N VAL A 137 3.93 -5.79 3.22
CA VAL A 137 4.12 -7.23 3.14
C VAL A 137 4.56 -7.60 1.73
N ARG A 138 5.72 -8.21 1.62
CA ARG A 138 6.26 -8.73 0.37
C ARG A 138 6.01 -10.23 0.29
N VAL A 139 5.21 -10.65 -0.67
CA VAL A 139 4.89 -12.04 -0.98
C VAL A 139 5.74 -12.45 -2.19
N MET A 140 6.51 -13.51 -2.05
CA MET A 140 7.49 -13.96 -3.04
C MET A 140 7.05 -15.26 -3.67
N ASP A 141 7.23 -15.35 -5.00
CA ASP A 141 6.95 -16.56 -5.76
C ASP A 141 7.74 -17.77 -5.26
N PRO A 142 7.25 -19.00 -5.50
CA PRO A 142 8.01 -20.22 -5.31
C PRO A 142 9.43 -20.16 -5.89
N THR A 143 10.38 -20.73 -5.15
CA THR A 143 11.76 -20.96 -5.59
C THR A 143 12.15 -22.41 -5.32
N ASP A 144 13.26 -22.88 -5.90
CA ASP A 144 13.73 -24.26 -5.71
C ASP A 144 13.92 -24.63 -4.23
N SER A 145 14.39 -23.67 -3.41
CA SER A 145 14.55 -23.82 -1.97
C SER A 145 13.28 -23.59 -1.15
N LYS A 146 12.22 -23.05 -1.75
CA LYS A 146 10.96 -22.65 -1.09
C LYS A 146 9.80 -22.86 -2.04
N GLN A 147 9.41 -24.12 -2.18
CA GLN A 147 8.53 -24.58 -3.26
C GLN A 147 7.12 -23.98 -3.20
N ASN A 148 6.72 -23.43 -2.06
CA ASN A 148 5.42 -22.78 -1.89
C ASN A 148 5.50 -21.25 -1.92
N GLY A 149 6.69 -20.67 -2.06
CA GLY A 149 6.92 -19.24 -1.89
C GLY A 149 7.04 -18.86 -0.41
N TYR A 150 7.13 -17.57 -0.14
CA TYR A 150 7.27 -17.06 1.22
C TYR A 150 6.82 -15.61 1.34
N VAL A 151 6.65 -15.16 2.57
CA VAL A 151 6.30 -13.78 2.88
C VAL A 151 7.36 -13.11 3.78
N VAL A 152 7.50 -11.80 3.60
CA VAL A 152 8.37 -10.93 4.39
C VAL A 152 7.58 -9.71 4.83
N TYR A 153 7.53 -9.47 6.14
CA TYR A 153 7.02 -8.24 6.71
C TYR A 153 8.13 -7.20 6.72
N GLN A 154 7.87 -6.02 6.16
CA GLN A 154 8.89 -4.98 5.99
C GLN A 154 8.45 -3.67 6.64
N ASN A 155 9.42 -2.87 7.07
CA ASN A 155 9.15 -1.52 7.55
C ASN A 155 8.79 -0.55 6.40
N SER A 156 8.25 0.62 6.76
CA SER A 156 7.80 1.63 5.81
C SER A 156 8.95 2.39 5.09
N ASN A 157 10.20 1.92 5.15
CA ASN A 157 11.31 2.58 4.46
C ASN A 157 11.20 2.31 2.95
N PRO A 158 10.92 3.33 2.11
CA PRO A 158 10.68 3.12 0.69
C PRO A 158 11.95 2.84 -0.11
N THR A 159 13.12 3.24 0.39
CA THR A 159 14.40 3.13 -0.33
C THR A 159 15.14 1.85 0.04
N ASN A 160 15.09 1.47 1.32
CA ASN A 160 15.72 0.25 1.82
C ASN A 160 14.83 -0.42 2.86
N PRO A 161 13.76 -1.11 2.42
CA PRO A 161 12.83 -1.78 3.31
C PRO A 161 13.52 -2.94 4.03
N GLN A 162 13.51 -2.90 5.36
CA GLN A 162 14.11 -3.93 6.21
C GLN A 162 13.04 -4.90 6.68
N ALA A 163 13.38 -6.19 6.78
CA ALA A 163 12.47 -7.17 7.37
C ALA A 163 12.31 -6.90 8.87
N VAL A 164 11.07 -6.90 9.32
CA VAL A 164 10.70 -6.67 10.72
C VAL A 164 9.78 -7.78 11.21
N HIS A 165 9.87 -8.08 12.50
CA HIS A 165 9.01 -9.06 13.12
C HIS A 165 7.55 -8.55 13.07
N PRO A 166 6.58 -9.38 12.64
CA PRO A 166 5.20 -8.94 12.44
C PRO A 166 4.53 -8.43 13.72
N VAL A 167 4.77 -9.06 14.88
CA VAL A 167 4.21 -8.61 16.18
C VAL A 167 5.02 -7.51 16.85
N THR A 168 6.33 -7.69 17.02
CA THR A 168 7.16 -6.77 17.83
C THR A 168 7.67 -5.56 17.04
N GLY A 169 7.71 -5.64 15.70
CA GLY A 169 8.26 -4.59 14.85
C GLY A 169 9.78 -4.44 14.95
N GLN A 170 10.47 -5.38 15.61
CA GLN A 170 11.92 -5.38 15.69
C GLN A 170 12.51 -5.71 14.33
N THR A 171 13.55 -4.98 13.92
CA THR A 171 14.32 -5.33 12.72
C THR A 171 15.03 -6.65 12.96
N MET A 172 14.94 -7.55 11.98
CA MET A 172 15.47 -8.90 12.11
C MET A 172 16.80 -9.04 11.37
N LYS A 173 17.54 -10.11 11.67
CA LYS A 173 18.69 -10.53 10.86
C LYS A 173 18.27 -11.62 9.89
N LYS A 174 19.05 -11.86 8.83
CA LYS A 174 18.73 -12.87 7.80
C LYS A 174 18.54 -14.30 8.33
N SER A 175 19.16 -14.64 9.46
CA SER A 175 19.03 -15.97 10.09
C SER A 175 17.84 -16.10 11.04
N ASP A 176 17.06 -15.03 11.23
CA ASP A 176 15.85 -15.09 12.03
C ASP A 176 14.77 -15.89 11.28
N PRO A 177 14.08 -16.85 11.92
CA PRO A 177 13.05 -17.64 11.24
C PRO A 177 11.87 -16.79 10.75
N TYR A 178 11.63 -15.61 11.32
CA TYR A 178 10.61 -14.67 10.85
C TYR A 178 11.07 -13.82 9.66
N TRP A 179 12.36 -13.87 9.29
CA TRP A 179 12.88 -13.16 8.13
C TRP A 179 12.24 -13.61 6.83
N HIS A 180 11.95 -14.90 6.71
CA HIS A 180 11.19 -15.49 5.63
C HIS A 180 10.21 -16.50 6.21
N ILE A 181 8.91 -16.18 6.16
CA ILE A 181 7.88 -17.11 6.62
C ILE A 181 7.37 -17.85 5.37
N GLU A 182 7.65 -19.14 5.30
CA GLU A 182 7.30 -19.96 4.15
C GLU A 182 5.82 -20.34 4.18
N PHE A 183 5.23 -20.43 3.00
CA PHE A 183 3.85 -20.93 2.89
C PHE A 183 3.81 -22.44 3.11
N GLY A 184 2.84 -22.88 3.89
CA GLY A 184 2.49 -24.28 3.99
C GLY A 184 1.92 -24.83 2.67
N PRO A 185 1.87 -26.16 2.52
CA PRO A 185 1.24 -26.81 1.38
C PRO A 185 -0.29 -26.56 1.30
N ASN A 186 -0.91 -26.14 2.41
CA ASN A 186 -2.35 -25.89 2.51
C ASN A 186 -2.71 -24.40 2.68
N ASP A 187 -1.72 -23.50 2.61
CA ASP A 187 -1.94 -22.05 2.70
C ASP A 187 -2.48 -21.47 1.38
#